data_AF-A0A3M9XRL2-F1
#
_entry.id   AF-A0A3M9XRL2-F1
#
_cell.length_a   1.000
_cell.length_b   1.000
_cell.length_c   1.000
_cell.angle_alpha   90.00
_cell.angle_beta   90.00
_cell.angle_gamma   90.00
#
_symmetry.space_group_name_H-M   'P 1'
#
loop_
_entity.id
_entity.type
_entity.pdbx_description
1 polymer ?
#
loop_
_entity_poly.entity_id
_entity_poly.type
_entity_poly.pdbx_seq_one_letter_code
_entity_poly.pdbx_strand_id
1 'polypeptide(L)'
;MIFRQLFDSVSSTYSYLLAGNRGGEALIIDPVLDKVDRYLQLMRELDLRLVKAVDTHTHADHITGLGALRDRTHCITVMGERSNADVVSMRVREGERIRIPGVELDVLYTPGHTDDSYSFVMADRVFTGDTLLIRGTGRTDFQNGDARAQYESLFGKLLKLPDSTLVYPAHDYKGDTVSTIGEERAFNPRLQVKSIDEYVALMDSLHLPNPKMMDVAVPANIHIGLHQEDIARRGWSLTPQEALDVLGQPSTALVDLREARERDVHGVIPGSLHMPYDELDEHIRDGGLLHELAVATGKRIVFYCAFGERSAMAVEAAQEAGLTSARHIQGGLDAWKKAGGPLVG
;
A
#
# COMPACT_ATOMS: atom_id res chain seq x y z
N MET A 1 -3.16 -21.63 -3.59
CA MET A 1 -3.41 -20.19 -3.75
C MET A 1 -4.90 -19.96 -3.95
N ILE A 2 -5.49 -19.13 -3.10
CA ILE A 2 -6.82 -18.54 -3.29
C ILE A 2 -6.65 -17.28 -4.13
N PHE A 3 -7.47 -17.14 -5.17
CA PHE A 3 -7.54 -15.97 -6.01
C PHE A 3 -9.01 -15.61 -6.24
N ARG A 4 -9.39 -14.36 -5.98
CA ARG A 4 -10.72 -13.83 -6.27
C ARG A 4 -10.58 -12.47 -6.94
N GLN A 5 -11.13 -12.35 -8.14
CA GLN A 5 -11.37 -11.08 -8.82
C GLN A 5 -12.77 -10.61 -8.43
N LEU A 6 -12.88 -9.38 -7.96
CA LEU A 6 -14.11 -8.75 -7.51
C LEU A 6 -14.34 -7.52 -8.39
N PHE A 7 -15.58 -7.29 -8.79
CA PHE A 7 -15.92 -6.17 -9.65
C PHE A 7 -16.85 -5.20 -8.94
N ASP A 8 -16.52 -3.91 -8.99
CA ASP A 8 -17.46 -2.83 -8.73
C ASP A 8 -18.04 -2.29 -10.05
N SER A 9 -19.37 -2.35 -10.18
CA SER A 9 -20.06 -1.89 -11.38
C SER A 9 -20.23 -0.37 -11.48
N VAL A 10 -19.94 0.39 -10.41
CA VAL A 10 -20.11 1.85 -10.40
C VAL A 10 -18.92 2.51 -11.08
N SER A 11 -17.70 2.15 -10.65
CA SER A 11 -16.44 2.62 -11.23
C SER A 11 -15.87 1.70 -12.32
N SER A 12 -16.42 0.49 -12.47
CA SER A 12 -15.89 -0.57 -13.35
C SER A 12 -14.52 -1.10 -12.89
N THR A 13 -14.25 -1.02 -11.59
CA THR A 13 -12.98 -1.41 -10.97
C THR A 13 -12.96 -2.91 -10.66
N TYR A 14 -11.83 -3.54 -10.94
CA TYR A 14 -11.45 -4.85 -10.42
C TYR A 14 -10.57 -4.72 -9.18
N SER A 15 -10.96 -5.41 -8.12
CA SER A 15 -10.11 -5.65 -6.95
C SER A 15 -9.70 -7.12 -6.89
N TYR A 16 -8.49 -7.41 -6.41
CA TYR A 16 -7.93 -8.76 -6.40
C TYR A 16 -7.58 -9.21 -4.99
N LEU A 17 -8.27 -10.23 -4.48
CA LEU A 17 -7.95 -10.88 -3.20
C LEU A 17 -7.08 -12.12 -3.45
N LEU A 18 -5.92 -12.16 -2.79
CA LEU A 18 -4.96 -13.25 -2.86
C LEU A 18 -4.65 -13.82 -1.48
N ALA A 19 -4.52 -15.14 -1.37
CA ALA A 19 -4.02 -15.82 -0.18
C ALA A 19 -3.31 -17.14 -0.53
N GLY A 20 -2.34 -17.57 0.27
CA GLY A 20 -1.65 -18.84 0.05
C GLY A 20 -2.59 -20.05 0.14
N ASN A 21 -3.41 -20.06 1.19
CA ASN A 21 -4.34 -21.12 1.58
C ASN A 21 -5.53 -20.57 2.39
N ARG A 22 -6.55 -21.42 2.61
CA ARG A 22 -7.66 -21.13 3.53
C ARG A 22 -7.14 -21.16 4.97
N GLY A 23 -7.66 -20.30 5.87
CA GLY A 23 -7.13 -20.16 7.24
C GLY A 23 -5.90 -19.25 7.33
N GLY A 24 -5.43 -18.71 6.21
CA GLY A 24 -4.15 -18.02 6.09
C GLY A 24 -4.27 -16.50 6.01
N GLU A 25 -3.12 -15.88 5.80
CA GLU A 25 -3.02 -14.46 5.52
C GLU A 25 -3.43 -14.15 4.08
N ALA A 26 -3.99 -12.95 3.90
CA ALA A 26 -4.46 -12.46 2.63
C ALA A 26 -3.95 -11.04 2.37
N LEU A 27 -3.87 -10.70 1.08
CA LEU A 27 -3.73 -9.34 0.61
C LEU A 27 -4.79 -9.02 -0.43
N ILE A 28 -5.18 -7.74 -0.52
CA ILE A 28 -6.08 -7.23 -1.54
C ILE A 28 -5.42 -6.11 -2.35
N ILE A 29 -5.62 -6.12 -3.67
CA ILE A 29 -5.16 -5.08 -4.60
C ILE A 29 -6.36 -4.26 -5.08
N ASP A 30 -6.21 -2.93 -5.11
CA ASP A 30 -7.18 -1.92 -5.54
C ASP A 30 -8.57 -2.05 -4.90
N PRO A 31 -8.68 -2.10 -3.55
CA PRO A 31 -9.98 -2.15 -2.88
C PRO A 31 -10.78 -0.86 -3.09
N VAL A 32 -12.09 -0.96 -3.33
CA VAL A 32 -13.01 0.17 -3.42
C VAL A 32 -13.71 0.39 -2.06
N LEU A 33 -13.80 1.64 -1.59
CA LEU A 33 -14.38 1.99 -0.28
C LEU A 33 -15.78 1.41 -0.07
N ASP A 34 -16.67 1.59 -1.04
CA ASP A 34 -18.07 1.13 -0.97
C ASP A 34 -18.21 -0.40 -0.94
N LYS A 35 -17.12 -1.15 -1.17
CA LYS A 35 -17.09 -2.61 -1.17
C LYS A 35 -16.40 -3.22 0.04
N VAL A 36 -15.91 -2.41 0.97
CA VAL A 36 -15.17 -2.87 2.16
C VAL A 36 -15.94 -3.92 2.96
N ASP A 37 -17.24 -3.73 3.19
CA ASP A 37 -18.06 -4.73 3.91
C ASP A 37 -18.10 -6.09 3.19
N ARG A 38 -18.18 -6.07 1.85
CA ARG A 38 -18.18 -7.27 1.02
C ARG A 38 -16.82 -7.97 1.07
N TYR A 39 -15.72 -7.22 1.05
CA TYR A 39 -14.37 -7.79 1.18
C TYR A 39 -14.20 -8.50 2.52
N LEU A 40 -14.62 -7.85 3.61
CA LEU A 40 -14.49 -8.42 4.96
C LEU A 40 -15.42 -9.61 5.18
N GLN A 41 -16.61 -9.60 4.58
CA GLN A 41 -17.47 -10.78 4.56
C GLN A 41 -16.78 -11.96 3.86
N LEU A 42 -16.23 -11.73 2.67
CA LEU A 42 -15.52 -12.78 1.92
C LEU A 42 -14.32 -13.32 2.70
N MET A 43 -13.56 -12.45 3.39
CA MET A 43 -12.46 -12.86 4.26
C MET A 43 -12.94 -13.77 5.40
N ARG A 44 -14.05 -13.44 6.06
CA ARG A 44 -14.65 -14.31 7.09
C ARG A 44 -15.08 -15.67 6.54
N GLU A 45 -15.76 -15.70 5.39
CA GLU A 45 -16.23 -16.95 4.76
C GLU A 45 -15.06 -17.86 4.34
N LEU A 46 -13.96 -17.26 3.90
CA LEU A 46 -12.74 -17.95 3.50
C LEU A 46 -11.77 -18.18 4.67
N ASP A 47 -12.12 -17.77 5.88
CA ASP A 47 -11.25 -17.88 7.06
C ASP A 47 -9.88 -17.24 6.80
N LEU A 48 -9.87 -15.98 6.37
CA LEU A 48 -8.66 -15.24 5.99
C LEU A 48 -8.43 -14.05 6.91
N ARG A 49 -7.16 -13.81 7.24
CA ARG A 49 -6.71 -12.60 7.93
C ARG A 49 -6.11 -11.64 6.91
N LEU A 50 -6.73 -10.46 6.73
CA LEU A 50 -6.16 -9.43 5.86
C LEU A 50 -4.95 -8.80 6.54
N VAL A 51 -3.78 -8.92 5.93
CA VAL A 51 -2.54 -8.34 6.48
C VAL A 51 -1.99 -7.22 5.61
N LYS A 52 -2.34 -7.19 4.30
CA LYS A 52 -1.91 -6.13 3.37
C LYS A 52 -3.03 -5.68 2.45
N ALA A 53 -3.20 -4.38 2.29
CA ALA A 53 -4.06 -3.80 1.27
C ALA A 53 -3.19 -2.89 0.39
N VAL A 54 -3.27 -3.03 -0.93
CA VAL A 54 -2.34 -2.44 -1.88
C VAL A 54 -3.12 -1.67 -2.93
N ASP A 55 -2.70 -0.43 -3.23
CA ASP A 55 -3.16 0.27 -4.44
C ASP A 55 -2.05 0.32 -5.49
N THR A 56 -2.44 0.16 -6.75
CA THR A 56 -1.54 0.27 -7.91
C THR A 56 -1.15 1.71 -8.20
N HIS A 57 -2.04 2.66 -7.93
CA HIS A 57 -1.86 4.09 -8.14
C HIS A 57 -2.89 4.89 -7.33
N THR A 58 -2.77 6.22 -7.31
CA THR A 58 -3.81 7.08 -6.76
C THR A 58 -5.01 7.13 -7.72
N HIS A 59 -6.10 6.41 -7.42
CA HIS A 59 -7.28 6.30 -8.30
C HIS A 59 -8.05 7.64 -8.43
N ALA A 60 -8.68 7.88 -9.58
CA ALA A 60 -9.48 9.10 -9.86
C ALA A 60 -10.97 8.85 -10.09
N ASP A 61 -11.37 7.60 -10.24
CA ASP A 61 -12.73 7.15 -10.56
C ASP A 61 -13.49 6.63 -9.33
N HIS A 62 -12.77 6.24 -8.26
CA HIS A 62 -13.34 5.77 -7.00
C HIS A 62 -12.49 6.19 -5.79
N ILE A 63 -13.08 6.16 -4.60
CA ILE A 63 -12.35 6.31 -3.34
C ILE A 63 -11.83 4.94 -2.91
N THR A 64 -10.54 4.87 -2.60
CA THR A 64 -9.88 3.63 -2.16
C THR A 64 -10.40 3.14 -0.81
N GLY A 65 -10.47 1.81 -0.68
CA GLY A 65 -10.80 1.11 0.55
C GLY A 65 -9.62 0.93 1.49
N LEU A 66 -8.40 1.38 1.14
CA LEU A 66 -7.19 1.20 1.96
C LEU A 66 -7.40 1.66 3.42
N GLY A 67 -7.87 2.89 3.63
CA GLY A 67 -8.06 3.45 4.97
C GLY A 67 -9.10 2.68 5.79
N ALA A 68 -10.26 2.37 5.20
CA ALA A 68 -11.32 1.66 5.89
C ALA A 68 -10.98 0.18 6.18
N LEU A 69 -10.24 -0.50 5.31
CA LEU A 69 -9.74 -1.86 5.57
C LEU A 69 -8.72 -1.84 6.70
N ARG A 70 -7.78 -0.91 6.63
CA ARG A 70 -6.79 -0.67 7.67
C ARG A 70 -7.43 -0.44 9.03
N ASP A 71 -8.39 0.48 9.12
CA ASP A 71 -9.03 0.83 10.40
C ASP A 71 -9.84 -0.34 11.00
N ARG A 72 -10.26 -1.30 10.18
CA ARG A 72 -11.08 -2.44 10.62
C ARG A 72 -10.32 -3.75 10.81
N THR A 73 -9.09 -3.84 10.30
CA THR A 73 -8.31 -5.09 10.29
C THR A 73 -6.88 -4.91 10.76
N HIS A 74 -6.45 -3.66 10.97
CA HIS A 74 -5.06 -3.30 11.25
C HIS A 74 -4.07 -3.81 10.17
N CYS A 75 -4.54 -4.05 8.94
CA CYS A 75 -3.68 -4.42 7.83
C CYS A 75 -2.73 -3.28 7.43
N ILE A 76 -1.57 -3.64 6.87
CA ILE A 76 -0.60 -2.69 6.33
C ILE A 76 -1.12 -2.18 4.98
N THR A 77 -1.31 -0.86 4.86
CA THR A 77 -1.58 -0.20 3.57
C THR A 77 -0.29 -0.02 2.78
N VAL A 78 -0.31 -0.36 1.50
CA VAL A 78 0.87 -0.37 0.63
C VAL A 78 0.61 0.42 -0.65
N MET A 79 1.54 1.31 -1.00
CA MET A 79 1.57 1.99 -2.29
C MET A 79 3.02 2.14 -2.76
N GLY A 80 3.20 2.50 -4.03
CA GLY A 80 4.50 2.84 -4.57
C GLY A 80 5.16 4.04 -3.88
N GLU A 81 6.49 4.08 -3.86
CA GLU A 81 7.24 5.19 -3.24
C GLU A 81 6.99 6.56 -3.88
N ARG A 82 6.51 6.57 -5.13
CA ARG A 82 6.19 7.81 -5.88
C ARG A 82 4.79 8.35 -5.57
N SER A 83 3.96 7.61 -4.84
CA SER A 83 2.62 8.06 -4.47
C SER A 83 2.69 9.23 -3.49
N ASN A 84 1.80 10.21 -3.70
CA ASN A 84 1.66 11.36 -2.81
C ASN A 84 0.68 11.11 -1.65
N ALA A 85 0.19 9.88 -1.46
CA ALA A 85 -0.77 9.60 -0.39
C ALA A 85 -0.15 9.78 1.01
N ASP A 86 -0.81 10.53 1.88
CA ASP A 86 -0.28 10.98 3.18
C ASP A 86 -0.15 9.86 4.21
N VAL A 87 -0.98 8.81 4.12
CA VAL A 87 -1.10 7.79 5.18
C VAL A 87 -1.08 6.39 4.56
N VAL A 88 0.10 5.98 4.10
CA VAL A 88 0.42 4.66 3.56
C VAL A 88 1.49 3.99 4.43
N SER A 89 1.07 2.94 5.15
CA SER A 89 1.89 2.24 6.14
C SER A 89 3.24 1.78 5.59
N MET A 90 3.28 1.29 4.34
CA MET A 90 4.47 0.79 3.68
C MET A 90 4.58 1.35 2.25
N ARG A 91 5.78 1.82 1.89
CA ARG A 91 6.10 2.24 0.53
C ARG A 91 7.04 1.26 -0.12
N VAL A 92 6.76 0.91 -1.38
CA VAL A 92 7.56 -0.05 -2.15
C VAL A 92 8.20 0.58 -3.37
N ARG A 93 9.40 0.11 -3.71
CA ARG A 93 10.17 0.53 -4.90
C ARG A 93 10.21 -0.54 -5.96
N GLU A 94 10.56 -0.15 -7.18
CA GLU A 94 10.85 -1.12 -8.24
C GLU A 94 11.95 -2.10 -7.81
N GLY A 95 11.75 -3.39 -8.12
CA GLY A 95 12.65 -4.48 -7.73
C GLY A 95 12.47 -4.96 -6.29
N GLU A 96 11.60 -4.32 -5.50
CA GLU A 96 11.17 -4.86 -4.22
C GLU A 96 10.04 -5.88 -4.35
N ARG A 97 9.63 -6.44 -3.22
CA ARG A 97 8.59 -7.48 -3.18
C ARG A 97 7.61 -7.23 -2.06
N ILE A 98 6.33 -7.40 -2.36
CA ILE A 98 5.25 -7.49 -1.37
C ILE A 98 5.03 -8.98 -1.09
N ARG A 99 5.09 -9.37 0.19
CA ARG A 99 5.01 -10.77 0.61
C ARG A 99 4.00 -10.97 1.72
N ILE A 100 3.31 -12.10 1.64
CA ILE A 100 2.58 -12.79 2.70
C ILE A 100 2.86 -14.30 2.53
N PRO A 101 2.61 -15.17 3.53
CA PRO A 101 2.77 -16.61 3.38
C PRO A 101 2.06 -17.17 2.13
N GLY A 102 2.84 -17.73 1.20
CA GLY A 102 2.35 -18.34 -0.03
C GLY A 102 1.98 -17.38 -1.16
N VAL A 103 2.17 -16.07 -1.02
CA VAL A 103 1.99 -15.08 -2.10
C VAL A 103 3.17 -14.10 -2.11
N GLU A 104 3.80 -13.95 -3.27
CA GLU A 104 4.88 -13.00 -3.51
C GLU A 104 4.56 -12.19 -4.78
N LEU A 105 4.66 -10.87 -4.68
CA LEU A 105 4.49 -9.93 -5.78
C LEU A 105 5.79 -9.15 -5.99
N ASP A 106 6.41 -9.28 -7.16
CA ASP A 106 7.51 -8.41 -7.60
C ASP A 106 6.94 -7.04 -8.01
N VAL A 107 7.56 -5.96 -7.52
CA VAL A 107 7.09 -4.59 -7.73
C VAL A 107 7.76 -3.99 -8.96
N LEU A 108 6.95 -3.52 -9.90
CA LEU A 108 7.40 -2.87 -11.13
C LEU A 108 6.85 -1.44 -11.19
N TYR A 109 7.72 -0.44 -11.24
CA TYR A 109 7.29 0.94 -11.46
C TYR A 109 6.88 1.12 -12.92
N THR A 110 5.62 1.47 -13.17
CA THR A 110 5.02 1.54 -14.51
C THR A 110 4.28 2.86 -14.73
N PRO A 111 4.98 4.01 -14.63
CA PRO A 111 4.36 5.31 -14.78
C PRO A 111 3.78 5.51 -16.18
N GLY A 112 2.84 6.44 -16.27
CA GLY A 112 2.30 6.91 -17.53
C GLY A 112 0.82 7.20 -17.45
N HIS A 113 0.04 6.30 -16.84
CA HIS A 113 -1.33 6.63 -16.45
C HIS A 113 -1.32 7.73 -15.38
N THR A 114 -0.55 7.48 -14.33
CA THR A 114 -0.12 8.47 -13.33
C THR A 114 1.41 8.40 -13.18
N ASP A 115 2.01 9.40 -12.52
CA ASP A 115 3.42 9.37 -12.12
C ASP A 115 3.69 8.47 -10.90
N ASP A 116 2.65 7.92 -10.29
CA ASP A 116 2.71 6.98 -9.17
C ASP A 116 2.17 5.58 -9.48
N SER A 117 2.06 5.23 -10.78
CA SER A 117 1.57 3.91 -11.21
C SER A 117 2.59 2.80 -11.04
N TYR A 118 2.15 1.69 -10.45
CA TYR A 118 2.92 0.44 -10.29
C TYR A 118 2.12 -0.76 -10.77
N SER A 119 2.85 -1.76 -11.27
CA SER A 119 2.33 -3.09 -11.59
C SER A 119 2.93 -4.12 -10.62
N PHE A 120 2.17 -5.16 -10.33
CA PHE A 120 2.58 -6.23 -9.41
C PHE A 120 2.65 -7.57 -10.14
N VAL A 121 3.83 -8.16 -10.21
CA VAL A 121 4.12 -9.35 -11.02
C VAL A 121 4.18 -10.59 -10.13
N MET A 122 3.52 -11.66 -10.56
CA MET A 122 3.68 -13.02 -10.04
C MET A 122 4.24 -13.92 -11.15
N ALA A 123 4.53 -15.19 -10.82
CA ALA A 123 5.06 -16.14 -11.78
C ALA A 123 4.15 -16.37 -13.01
N ASP A 124 2.83 -16.32 -12.85
CA ASP A 124 1.85 -16.64 -13.91
C ASP A 124 1.03 -15.43 -14.40
N ARG A 125 1.10 -14.29 -13.70
CA ARG A 125 0.23 -13.14 -13.95
C ARG A 125 0.86 -11.82 -13.55
N VAL A 126 0.30 -10.73 -14.07
CA VAL A 126 0.62 -9.36 -13.66
C VAL A 126 -0.67 -8.58 -13.40
N PHE A 127 -0.67 -7.83 -12.31
CA PHE A 127 -1.68 -6.82 -11.99
C PHE A 127 -1.18 -5.48 -12.52
N THR A 128 -1.83 -4.95 -13.54
CA THR A 128 -1.28 -3.84 -14.34
C THR A 128 -1.79 -2.46 -13.95
N GLY A 129 -2.63 -2.39 -12.92
CA GLY A 129 -3.38 -1.17 -12.61
C GLY A 129 -4.06 -0.65 -13.86
N ASP A 130 -3.91 0.65 -14.10
CA ASP A 130 -4.33 1.30 -15.34
C ASP A 130 -3.19 1.55 -16.33
N THR A 131 -2.00 0.97 -16.15
CA THR A 131 -0.95 1.09 -17.18
C THR A 131 -1.33 0.33 -18.46
N LEU A 132 -1.74 -0.93 -18.33
CA LEU A 132 -2.17 -1.81 -19.43
C LEU A 132 -3.58 -2.33 -19.14
N LEU A 133 -4.49 -2.18 -20.12
CA LEU A 133 -5.88 -2.66 -20.05
C LEU A 133 -6.12 -3.72 -21.13
N ILE A 134 -7.24 -4.42 -21.07
CA ILE A 134 -7.63 -5.40 -22.09
C ILE A 134 -7.98 -4.65 -23.38
N ARG A 135 -7.20 -4.88 -24.45
CA ARG A 135 -7.31 -4.16 -25.73
C ARG A 135 -7.26 -2.63 -25.59
N GLY A 136 -6.56 -2.13 -24.58
CA GLY A 136 -6.38 -0.70 -24.34
C GLY A 136 -5.22 -0.40 -23.39
N THR A 137 -5.13 0.85 -22.98
CA THR A 137 -4.18 1.36 -21.97
C THR A 137 -4.91 2.39 -21.12
N GLY A 138 -4.39 2.75 -19.95
CA GLY A 138 -4.91 3.90 -19.22
C GLY A 138 -4.71 5.19 -20.01
N ARG A 139 -5.55 6.18 -19.73
CA ARG A 139 -5.35 7.55 -20.25
C ARG A 139 -4.10 8.19 -19.65
N THR A 140 -3.54 9.21 -20.28
CA THR A 140 -2.25 9.82 -19.90
C THR A 140 -2.33 11.35 -19.75
N ASP A 141 -3.55 11.91 -19.65
CA ASP A 141 -3.84 13.34 -19.75
C ASP A 141 -4.25 13.98 -18.39
N PHE A 142 -4.22 13.20 -17.30
CA PHE A 142 -4.48 13.66 -15.93
C PHE A 142 -3.44 13.11 -14.95
N GLN A 143 -3.40 13.65 -13.72
CA GLN A 143 -2.58 13.14 -12.60
C GLN A 143 -1.09 12.95 -12.97
N ASN A 144 -0.50 13.95 -13.62
CA ASN A 144 0.87 13.90 -14.15
C ASN A 144 1.13 12.71 -15.11
N GLY A 145 0.08 12.24 -15.78
CA GLY A 145 0.18 11.25 -16.84
C GLY A 145 1.11 11.70 -17.97
N ASP A 146 1.79 10.72 -18.56
CA ASP A 146 2.79 10.93 -19.59
C ASP A 146 2.79 9.73 -20.55
N ALA A 147 2.38 9.97 -21.80
CA ALA A 147 2.31 8.93 -22.83
C ALA A 147 3.68 8.36 -23.20
N ARG A 148 4.77 9.15 -23.13
CA ARG A 148 6.13 8.63 -23.33
C ARG A 148 6.54 7.72 -22.19
N ALA A 149 6.25 8.11 -20.95
CA ALA A 149 6.51 7.26 -19.79
C ALA A 149 5.68 5.96 -19.87
N GLN A 150 4.41 6.05 -20.27
CA GLN A 150 3.55 4.87 -20.45
C GLN A 150 4.10 3.93 -21.53
N TYR A 151 4.58 4.49 -22.65
CA TYR A 151 5.23 3.70 -23.71
C TYR A 151 6.44 2.93 -23.19
N GLU A 152 7.33 3.57 -22.43
CA GLU A 152 8.49 2.89 -21.83
C GLU A 152 8.07 1.84 -20.79
N SER A 153 7.02 2.09 -20.01
CA SER A 153 6.45 1.10 -19.10
C SER A 153 5.89 -0.12 -19.83
N LEU A 154 5.22 0.10 -20.97
CA LEU A 154 4.62 -0.95 -21.79
C LEU A 154 5.69 -1.75 -22.55
N PHE A 155 6.42 -1.10 -23.46
CA PHE A 155 7.37 -1.76 -24.37
C PHE A 155 8.71 -2.08 -23.70
N GLY A 156 9.13 -1.25 -22.74
CA GLY A 156 10.38 -1.42 -22.02
C GLY A 156 10.30 -2.45 -20.89
N LYS A 157 9.10 -2.71 -20.34
CA LYS A 157 8.90 -3.58 -19.17
C LYS A 157 7.78 -4.62 -19.36
N LEU A 158 6.51 -4.22 -19.38
CA LEU A 158 5.37 -5.16 -19.32
C LEU A 158 5.35 -6.16 -20.49
N LEU A 159 5.55 -5.68 -21.72
CA LEU A 159 5.53 -6.52 -22.92
C LEU A 159 6.76 -7.42 -23.08
N LYS A 160 7.76 -7.29 -22.19
CA LYS A 160 8.90 -8.21 -22.10
C LYS A 160 8.63 -9.41 -21.19
N LEU A 161 7.51 -9.42 -20.46
CA LEU A 161 7.07 -10.58 -19.71
C LEU A 161 6.71 -11.73 -20.68
N PRO A 162 6.74 -13.00 -20.23
CA PRO A 162 6.35 -14.13 -21.07
C PRO A 162 4.94 -13.99 -21.64
N ASP A 163 4.74 -14.45 -22.87
CA ASP A 163 3.45 -14.36 -23.58
C ASP A 163 2.28 -14.95 -22.81
N SER A 164 2.51 -16.03 -22.08
CA SER A 164 1.50 -16.73 -21.28
C SER A 164 1.13 -16.01 -19.98
N THR A 165 1.80 -14.90 -19.63
CA THR A 165 1.52 -14.15 -18.41
C THR A 165 0.13 -13.53 -18.51
N LEU A 166 -0.74 -13.89 -17.57
CA LEU A 166 -2.10 -13.35 -17.48
C LEU A 166 -2.05 -11.87 -17.12
N VAL A 167 -2.89 -11.05 -17.76
CA VAL A 167 -3.01 -9.60 -17.52
C VAL A 167 -4.31 -9.32 -16.79
N TYR A 168 -4.19 -8.75 -15.59
CA TYR A 168 -5.30 -8.36 -14.72
C TYR A 168 -5.25 -6.84 -14.48
N PRO A 169 -6.05 -6.04 -15.21
CA PRO A 169 -6.08 -4.58 -15.07
C PRO A 169 -6.87 -4.12 -13.84
N ALA A 170 -6.75 -2.85 -13.46
CA ALA A 170 -7.64 -2.26 -12.45
C ALA A 170 -9.04 -1.99 -13.01
N HIS A 171 -9.22 -1.82 -14.33
CA HIS A 171 -10.53 -1.52 -14.92
C HIS A 171 -10.82 -2.32 -16.19
N ASP A 172 -12.11 -2.62 -16.39
CA ASP A 172 -12.65 -3.01 -17.69
C ASP A 172 -14.10 -2.52 -17.85
N TYR A 173 -14.44 -2.05 -19.05
CA TYR A 173 -15.73 -1.42 -19.35
C TYR A 173 -16.62 -2.26 -20.28
N LYS A 174 -16.17 -3.47 -20.66
CA LYS A 174 -16.81 -4.35 -21.66
C LYS A 174 -17.25 -5.70 -21.07
N GLY A 175 -16.86 -6.00 -19.84
CA GLY A 175 -17.08 -7.29 -19.18
C GLY A 175 -15.94 -8.29 -19.41
N ASP A 176 -14.82 -7.87 -20.00
CA ASP A 176 -13.62 -8.70 -20.14
C ASP A 176 -12.90 -8.78 -18.78
N THR A 177 -12.49 -9.98 -18.37
CA THR A 177 -11.96 -10.22 -17.01
C THR A 177 -10.45 -10.41 -16.97
N VAL A 178 -9.85 -10.96 -18.03
CA VAL A 178 -8.42 -11.30 -18.10
C VAL A 178 -7.96 -11.36 -19.56
N SER A 179 -6.71 -11.00 -19.82
CA SER A 179 -6.02 -11.20 -21.11
C SER A 179 -4.65 -11.85 -20.89
N THR A 180 -3.77 -11.83 -21.88
CA THR A 180 -2.36 -12.25 -21.76
C THR A 180 -1.42 -11.25 -22.39
N ILE A 181 -0.15 -11.24 -21.95
CA ILE A 181 0.88 -10.37 -22.56
C ILE A 181 1.02 -10.66 -24.06
N GLY A 182 0.96 -11.93 -24.46
CA GLY A 182 1.01 -12.33 -25.88
C GLY A 182 -0.17 -11.78 -26.67
N GLU A 183 -1.38 -11.87 -26.11
CA GLU A 183 -2.58 -11.31 -26.73
C GLU A 183 -2.53 -9.79 -26.84
N GLU A 184 -2.16 -9.08 -25.77
CA GLU A 184 -2.09 -7.62 -25.81
C GLU A 184 -1.03 -7.15 -26.79
N ARG A 185 0.15 -7.77 -26.82
CA ARG A 185 1.19 -7.43 -27.80
C ARG A 185 0.70 -7.61 -29.25
N ALA A 186 -0.04 -8.69 -29.52
CA ALA A 186 -0.49 -9.03 -30.86
C ALA A 186 -1.72 -8.20 -31.32
N PHE A 187 -2.64 -7.87 -30.42
CA PHE A 187 -3.96 -7.37 -30.82
C PHE A 187 -4.46 -6.16 -30.03
N ASN A 188 -3.70 -5.62 -29.06
CA ASN A 188 -4.08 -4.34 -28.45
C ASN A 188 -3.91 -3.23 -29.49
N PRO A 189 -4.98 -2.54 -29.88
CA PRO A 189 -4.94 -1.55 -30.95
C PRO A 189 -4.01 -0.37 -30.64
N ARG A 190 -3.78 -0.05 -29.35
CA ARG A 190 -2.88 1.04 -28.95
C ARG A 190 -1.41 0.65 -28.97
N LEU A 191 -1.12 -0.65 -29.02
CA LEU A 191 0.25 -1.18 -29.08
C LEU A 191 0.73 -1.43 -30.52
N GLN A 192 -0.14 -1.24 -31.53
CA GLN A 192 0.20 -1.43 -32.95
C GLN A 192 0.90 -0.22 -33.58
N VAL A 193 1.70 0.48 -32.79
CA VAL A 193 2.45 1.68 -33.17
C VAL A 193 3.90 1.32 -33.50
N LYS A 194 4.55 2.10 -34.37
CA LYS A 194 5.93 1.83 -34.82
C LYS A 194 6.99 2.62 -34.05
N SER A 195 6.58 3.61 -33.28
CA SER A 195 7.48 4.44 -32.47
C SER A 195 6.76 5.03 -31.26
N ILE A 196 7.56 5.51 -30.31
CA ILE A 196 7.08 6.28 -29.16
C ILE A 196 6.32 7.54 -29.59
N ASP A 197 6.73 8.20 -30.67
CA ASP A 197 6.06 9.42 -31.16
C ASP A 197 4.68 9.10 -31.74
N GLU A 198 4.52 7.96 -32.41
CA GLU A 198 3.22 7.48 -32.89
C GLU A 198 2.29 7.11 -31.72
N TYR A 199 2.84 6.53 -30.64
CA TYR A 199 2.08 6.27 -29.42
C TYR A 199 1.59 7.56 -28.76
N VAL A 200 2.47 8.55 -28.59
CA VAL A 200 2.12 9.85 -28.02
C VAL A 200 1.02 10.51 -28.84
N ALA A 201 1.18 10.58 -30.17
CA ALA A 201 0.17 11.14 -31.05
C ALA A 201 -1.18 10.40 -30.97
N LEU A 202 -1.16 9.07 -30.86
CA LEU A 202 -2.36 8.27 -30.65
C LEU A 202 -3.05 8.63 -29.33
N MET A 203 -2.31 8.66 -28.21
CA MET A 203 -2.86 8.93 -26.88
C MET A 203 -3.42 10.35 -26.77
N ASP A 204 -2.72 11.35 -27.32
CA ASP A 204 -3.17 12.74 -27.37
C ASP A 204 -4.47 12.90 -28.20
N SER A 205 -4.71 11.99 -29.16
CA SER A 205 -5.90 12.02 -30.01
C SER A 205 -7.16 11.41 -29.40
N LEU A 206 -7.08 10.78 -28.22
CA LEU A 206 -8.21 10.07 -27.62
C LEU A 206 -9.36 10.97 -27.16
N HIS A 207 -9.08 12.24 -26.81
CA HIS A 207 -10.07 13.26 -26.40
C HIS A 207 -11.19 12.73 -25.48
N LEU A 208 -10.81 11.97 -24.46
CA LEU A 208 -11.77 11.29 -23.58
C LEU A 208 -12.45 12.28 -22.62
N PRO A 209 -13.74 12.09 -22.29
CA PRO A 209 -14.41 12.90 -21.28
C PRO A 209 -13.65 12.89 -19.94
N ASN A 210 -13.75 13.99 -19.18
CA ASN A 210 -13.15 14.06 -17.85
C ASN A 210 -13.71 12.96 -16.92
N PRO A 211 -12.89 12.35 -16.05
CA PRO A 211 -13.40 11.39 -15.09
C PRO A 211 -14.39 12.05 -14.13
N LYS A 212 -15.54 11.41 -13.90
CA LYS A 212 -16.68 12.01 -13.17
C LYS A 212 -16.38 12.30 -11.70
N MET A 213 -15.49 11.52 -11.09
CA MET A 213 -15.20 11.55 -9.66
C MET A 213 -13.86 12.21 -9.32
N MET A 214 -13.08 12.65 -10.30
CA MET A 214 -11.67 13.03 -10.09
C MET A 214 -11.49 14.12 -9.03
N ASP A 215 -12.33 15.16 -9.04
CA ASP A 215 -12.27 16.28 -8.09
C ASP A 215 -12.60 15.88 -6.64
N VAL A 216 -13.14 14.68 -6.44
CA VAL A 216 -13.49 14.11 -5.13
C VAL A 216 -12.55 12.96 -4.77
N ALA A 217 -12.33 12.03 -5.69
CA ALA A 217 -11.55 10.81 -5.49
C ALA A 217 -10.07 11.12 -5.29
N VAL A 218 -9.45 11.96 -6.14
CA VAL A 218 -8.02 12.22 -6.03
C VAL A 218 -7.65 12.88 -4.69
N PRO A 219 -8.34 13.95 -4.23
CA PRO A 219 -8.08 14.49 -2.90
C PRO A 219 -8.32 13.48 -1.78
N ALA A 220 -9.39 12.69 -1.85
CA ALA A 220 -9.68 11.66 -0.84
C ALA A 220 -8.62 10.56 -0.79
N ASN A 221 -8.09 10.15 -1.96
CA ASN A 221 -7.09 9.11 -2.10
C ASN A 221 -5.67 9.60 -1.82
N ILE A 222 -5.43 10.92 -1.84
CA ILE A 222 -4.21 11.51 -1.27
C ILE A 222 -4.31 11.50 0.26
N HIS A 223 -5.46 11.83 0.81
CA HIS A 223 -5.66 11.95 2.26
C HIS A 223 -6.32 10.69 2.87
N ILE A 224 -5.67 9.52 2.72
CA ILE A 224 -6.21 8.20 3.15
C ILE A 224 -6.26 8.05 4.69
N GLY A 225 -7.22 8.70 5.35
CA GLY A 225 -7.56 8.49 6.76
C GLY A 225 -6.82 9.38 7.77
N LEU A 226 -6.67 8.89 9.01
CA LEU A 226 -6.33 9.69 10.20
C LEU A 226 -5.04 10.52 10.06
N HIS A 227 -5.16 11.84 10.31
CA HIS A 227 -4.06 12.77 10.22
C HIS A 227 -3.07 12.58 11.37
N GLN A 228 -1.76 12.50 11.09
CA GLN A 228 -0.72 12.62 12.13
C GLN A 228 -0.89 13.91 12.95
N GLU A 229 -1.42 14.97 12.33
CA GLU A 229 -1.76 16.22 13.03
C GLU A 229 -2.82 16.03 14.11
N ASP A 230 -3.81 15.15 13.91
CA ASP A 230 -4.85 14.89 14.90
C ASP A 230 -4.28 14.12 16.09
N ILE A 231 -3.34 13.21 15.84
CA ILE A 231 -2.64 12.45 16.89
C ILE A 231 -1.68 13.36 17.67
N ALA A 232 -0.97 14.26 16.97
CA ALA A 232 -0.16 15.29 17.61
C ALA A 232 -1.00 16.23 18.48
N ARG A 233 -2.19 16.64 18.02
CA ARG A 233 -3.15 17.44 18.80
C ARG A 233 -3.64 16.73 20.07
N ARG A 234 -3.67 15.39 20.09
CA ARG A 234 -4.00 14.58 21.28
C ARG A 234 -2.83 14.42 22.25
N GLY A 235 -1.63 14.93 21.92
CA GLY A 235 -0.44 14.81 22.78
C GLY A 235 0.15 13.39 22.82
N TRP A 236 -0.11 12.60 21.78
CA TRP A 236 0.31 11.20 21.68
C TRP A 236 1.63 11.00 20.92
N SER A 237 2.29 12.09 20.51
CA SER A 237 3.57 12.07 19.80
C SER A 237 4.74 12.53 20.68
N LEU A 238 5.93 12.03 20.36
CA LEU A 238 7.22 12.63 20.72
C LEU A 238 7.87 13.15 19.43
N THR A 239 8.44 14.35 19.49
CA THR A 239 9.35 14.83 18.47
C THR A 239 10.61 13.93 18.41
N PRO A 240 11.37 13.92 17.30
CA PRO A 240 12.62 13.19 17.23
C PRO A 240 13.61 13.57 18.35
N GLN A 241 13.63 14.83 18.76
CA GLN A 241 14.50 15.30 19.85
C GLN A 241 14.06 14.74 21.22
N GLU A 242 12.77 14.79 21.53
CA GLU A 242 12.25 14.19 22.76
C GLU A 242 12.45 12.67 22.78
N ALA A 243 12.34 12.01 21.62
CA ALA A 243 12.63 10.60 21.48
C ALA A 243 14.10 10.27 21.79
N LEU A 244 15.03 11.14 21.39
CA LEU A 244 16.45 11.00 21.73
C LEU A 244 16.69 11.16 23.23
N ASP A 245 16.00 12.10 23.87
CA ASP A 245 16.14 12.34 25.31
C ASP A 245 15.71 11.13 26.14
N VAL A 246 14.73 10.34 25.66
CA VAL A 246 14.25 9.13 26.33
C VAL A 246 15.00 7.85 25.93
N LEU A 247 15.96 7.92 25.00
CA LEU A 247 16.73 6.77 24.56
C LEU A 247 17.51 6.14 25.73
N GLY A 248 17.30 4.84 25.94
CA GLY A 248 17.97 4.09 27.01
C GLY A 248 17.46 4.38 28.43
N GLN A 249 16.46 5.25 28.60
CA GLN A 249 15.87 5.49 29.92
C GLN A 249 15.13 4.24 30.42
N PRO A 250 15.34 3.79 31.67
CA PRO A 250 14.64 2.63 32.24
C PRO A 250 13.12 2.77 32.28
N SER A 251 12.60 3.99 32.24
CA SER A 251 11.16 4.29 32.21
C SER A 251 10.52 4.12 30.83
N THR A 252 11.30 3.86 29.78
CA THR A 252 10.81 3.83 28.40
C THR A 252 11.14 2.50 27.72
N ALA A 253 10.24 2.03 26.85
CA ALA A 253 10.48 0.94 25.92
C ALA A 253 10.19 1.43 24.50
N LEU A 254 11.21 1.44 23.65
CA LEU A 254 11.07 1.75 22.22
C LEU A 254 10.63 0.49 21.48
N VAL A 255 9.62 0.61 20.61
CA VAL A 255 9.04 -0.51 19.86
C VAL A 255 9.07 -0.20 18.37
N ASP A 256 9.79 -1.02 17.61
CA ASP A 256 9.91 -0.99 16.16
C ASP A 256 8.79 -1.81 15.53
N LEU A 257 7.89 -1.14 14.79
CA LEU A 257 6.73 -1.73 14.13
C LEU A 257 6.99 -2.16 12.68
N ARG A 258 8.24 -2.01 12.22
CA ARG A 258 8.60 -2.30 10.83
C ARG A 258 8.75 -3.79 10.56
N GLU A 259 8.62 -4.18 9.30
CA GLU A 259 8.94 -5.54 8.89
C GLU A 259 10.44 -5.81 9.02
N ALA A 260 10.84 -7.07 9.20
CA ALA A 260 12.24 -7.47 9.34
C ALA A 260 13.13 -6.94 8.20
N ARG A 261 12.63 -6.97 6.97
CA ARG A 261 13.37 -6.44 5.80
C ARG A 261 13.66 -4.94 5.91
N GLU A 262 12.70 -4.14 6.37
CA GLU A 262 12.92 -2.71 6.56
C GLU A 262 14.00 -2.44 7.61
N ARG A 263 14.10 -3.31 8.63
CA ARG A 263 15.13 -3.25 9.67
C ARG A 263 16.51 -3.58 9.11
N ASP A 264 16.60 -4.64 8.30
CA ASP A 264 17.84 -5.06 7.64
C ASP A 264 18.41 -3.97 6.72
N VAL A 265 17.54 -3.27 5.98
CA VAL A 265 17.95 -2.24 5.02
C VAL A 265 18.26 -0.90 5.69
N HIS A 266 17.52 -0.53 6.73
CA HIS A 266 17.55 0.84 7.27
C HIS A 266 18.16 0.96 8.67
N GLY A 267 18.57 -0.15 9.29
CA GLY A 267 19.01 -0.23 10.68
C GLY A 267 17.84 -0.09 11.66
N VAL A 268 18.14 -0.17 12.96
CA VAL A 268 17.16 -0.07 14.06
C VAL A 268 17.64 0.89 15.15
N ILE A 269 16.71 1.45 15.91
CA ILE A 269 17.05 2.26 17.09
C ILE A 269 17.61 1.33 18.19
N PRO A 270 18.78 1.64 18.80
CA PRO A 270 19.40 0.77 19.80
C PRO A 270 18.47 0.45 20.97
N GLY A 271 18.42 -0.83 21.36
CA GLY A 271 17.61 -1.29 22.49
C GLY A 271 16.10 -1.33 22.24
N SER A 272 15.64 -1.09 21.00
CA SER A 272 14.23 -1.23 20.66
C SER A 272 13.78 -2.70 20.57
N LEU A 273 12.56 -2.95 21.02
CA LEU A 273 11.85 -4.22 20.84
C LEU A 273 11.29 -4.28 19.41
N HIS A 274 11.36 -5.42 18.76
CA HIS A 274 10.73 -5.61 17.45
C HIS A 274 9.38 -6.30 17.61
N MET A 275 8.32 -5.62 17.18
CA MET A 275 6.94 -6.10 17.22
C MET A 275 6.26 -5.62 15.93
N PRO A 276 6.31 -6.39 14.83
CA PRO A 276 5.69 -6.01 13.55
C PRO A 276 4.25 -5.50 13.71
N TYR A 277 3.87 -4.52 12.91
CA TYR A 277 2.55 -3.88 13.03
C TYR A 277 1.36 -4.84 12.89
N ASP A 278 1.49 -5.88 12.07
CA ASP A 278 0.47 -6.89 11.84
C ASP A 278 0.28 -7.89 13.02
N GLU A 279 1.15 -7.83 14.02
CA GLU A 279 1.07 -8.57 15.29
C GLU A 279 0.67 -7.65 16.46
N LEU A 280 0.46 -6.35 16.21
CA LEU A 280 0.27 -5.32 17.25
C LEU A 280 -0.86 -5.69 18.23
N ASP A 281 -2.02 -6.09 17.72
CA ASP A 281 -3.21 -6.40 18.52
C ASP A 281 -2.94 -7.50 19.55
N GLU A 282 -2.11 -8.49 19.20
CA GLU A 282 -1.74 -9.58 20.11
C GLU A 282 -0.87 -9.09 21.26
N HIS A 283 -0.09 -8.03 21.03
CA HIS A 283 0.84 -7.47 22.00
C HIS A 283 0.23 -6.41 22.91
N ILE A 284 -0.77 -5.63 22.44
CA ILE A 284 -1.36 -4.53 23.21
C ILE A 284 -2.61 -4.93 24.01
N ARG A 285 -3.29 -6.03 23.64
CA ARG A 285 -4.43 -6.56 24.39
C ARG A 285 -4.04 -7.01 25.79
N ASP A 286 -5.03 -7.16 26.67
CA ASP A 286 -4.84 -7.72 28.01
C ASP A 286 -4.14 -9.10 27.95
N GLY A 287 -3.12 -9.29 28.78
CA GLY A 287 -2.19 -10.43 28.74
C GLY A 287 -1.15 -10.43 27.61
N GLY A 288 -1.18 -9.43 26.72
CA GLY A 288 -0.19 -9.23 25.67
C GLY A 288 1.13 -8.67 26.22
N LEU A 289 2.25 -8.94 25.54
CA LEU A 289 3.59 -8.60 26.05
C LEU A 289 3.76 -7.11 26.36
N LEU A 290 3.30 -6.21 25.49
CA LEU A 290 3.44 -4.76 25.71
C LEU A 290 2.49 -4.27 26.80
N HIS A 291 1.30 -4.88 26.89
CA HIS A 291 0.35 -4.62 27.97
C HIS A 291 0.96 -4.97 29.34
N GLU A 292 1.44 -6.20 29.49
CA GLU A 292 2.07 -6.69 30.71
C GLU A 292 3.33 -5.90 31.08
N LEU A 293 4.15 -5.56 30.09
CA LEU A 293 5.33 -4.73 30.32
C LEU A 293 4.96 -3.36 30.89
N ALA A 294 3.97 -2.68 30.30
CA ALA A 294 3.52 -1.38 30.75
C ALA A 294 2.89 -1.43 32.16
N VAL A 295 2.03 -2.43 32.42
CA VAL A 295 1.33 -2.59 33.70
C VAL A 295 2.30 -2.98 34.82
N ALA A 296 3.19 -3.95 34.57
CA ALA A 296 4.08 -4.48 35.60
C ALA A 296 5.21 -3.51 35.98
N THR A 297 5.71 -2.73 35.03
CA THR A 297 6.88 -1.86 35.27
C THR A 297 6.58 -0.37 35.20
N GLY A 298 5.37 0.03 34.81
CA GLY A 298 5.03 1.43 34.55
C GLY A 298 5.79 2.04 33.38
N LYS A 299 6.37 1.21 32.49
CA LYS A 299 7.16 1.71 31.36
C LYS A 299 6.24 2.41 30.36
N ARG A 300 6.72 3.52 29.83
CA ARG A 300 6.14 4.19 28.67
C ARG A 300 6.51 3.42 27.41
N ILE A 301 5.51 3.01 26.64
CA ILE A 301 5.72 2.40 25.32
C ILE A 301 5.84 3.50 24.27
N VAL A 302 6.89 3.49 23.48
CA VAL A 302 7.14 4.48 22.42
C VAL A 302 7.32 3.76 21.09
N PHE A 303 6.31 3.85 20.23
CA PHE A 303 6.29 3.20 18.93
C PHE A 303 7.03 4.01 17.87
N TYR A 304 7.69 3.34 16.94
CA TYR A 304 8.16 3.95 15.70
C TYR A 304 8.02 3.01 14.51
N CYS A 305 7.92 3.59 13.33
CA CYS A 305 8.01 2.90 12.06
C CYS A 305 8.92 3.70 11.10
N ALA A 306 8.85 3.46 9.79
CA ALA A 306 9.69 4.17 8.82
C ALA A 306 9.44 5.70 8.82
N PHE A 307 8.17 6.12 8.73
CA PHE A 307 7.79 7.54 8.52
C PHE A 307 6.78 8.08 9.56
N GLY A 308 6.49 7.30 10.61
CA GLY A 308 5.63 7.70 11.72
C GLY A 308 4.15 7.34 11.57
N GLU A 309 3.71 6.92 10.39
CA GLU A 309 2.29 6.63 10.11
C GLU A 309 1.76 5.40 10.85
N ARG A 310 2.38 4.21 10.65
CA ARG A 310 2.06 2.99 11.43
C ARG A 310 2.16 3.22 12.93
N SER A 311 3.16 3.99 13.38
CA SER A 311 3.35 4.21 14.81
C SER A 311 2.34 5.19 15.40
N ALA A 312 1.85 6.15 14.61
CA ALA A 312 0.74 7.02 14.99
C ALA A 312 -0.54 6.20 15.21
N MET A 313 -0.84 5.27 14.30
CA MET A 313 -1.97 4.36 14.49
C MET A 313 -1.79 3.40 15.67
N ALA A 314 -0.58 2.86 15.83
CA ALA A 314 -0.30 1.95 16.93
C ALA A 314 -0.47 2.62 18.29
N VAL A 315 -0.16 3.92 18.41
CA VAL A 315 -0.43 4.64 19.66
C VAL A 315 -1.93 4.78 19.90
N GLU A 316 -2.76 5.06 18.89
CA GLU A 316 -4.21 5.11 19.08
C GLU A 316 -4.78 3.76 19.53
N ALA A 317 -4.43 2.67 18.84
CA ALA A 317 -4.85 1.32 19.23
C ALA A 317 -4.39 0.97 20.66
N ALA A 318 -3.16 1.33 21.02
CA ALA A 318 -2.65 1.13 22.38
C ALA A 318 -3.41 1.96 23.42
N GLN A 319 -3.78 3.21 23.12
CA GLN A 319 -4.59 4.06 24.01
C GLN A 319 -5.97 3.44 24.25
N GLU A 320 -6.62 2.93 23.20
CA GLU A 320 -7.90 2.22 23.30
C GLU A 320 -7.79 0.92 24.10
N ALA A 321 -6.67 0.21 23.99
CA ALA A 321 -6.35 -0.98 24.78
C ALA A 321 -5.93 -0.65 26.24
N GLY A 322 -5.98 0.61 26.65
CA GLY A 322 -5.70 1.04 28.03
C GLY A 322 -4.23 1.40 28.32
N LEU A 323 -3.35 1.34 27.33
CA LEU A 323 -1.94 1.77 27.43
C LEU A 323 -1.83 3.30 27.31
N THR A 324 -2.40 4.02 28.27
CA THR A 324 -2.56 5.49 28.21
C THR A 324 -1.25 6.30 28.16
N SER A 325 -0.14 5.68 28.59
CA SER A 325 1.20 6.29 28.51
C SER A 325 1.82 6.15 27.11
N ALA A 326 1.26 5.32 26.22
CA ALA A 326 1.84 5.04 24.91
C ALA A 326 2.01 6.32 24.09
N ARG A 327 3.14 6.41 23.38
CA ARG A 327 3.48 7.51 22.46
C ARG A 327 4.05 6.96 21.16
N HIS A 328 4.21 7.80 20.15
CA HIS A 328 4.96 7.45 18.95
C HIS A 328 5.98 8.53 18.55
N ILE A 329 7.02 8.15 17.81
CA ILE A 329 7.99 9.10 17.24
C ILE A 329 7.39 9.74 15.98
N GLN A 330 7.21 11.06 15.99
CA GLN A 330 6.74 11.83 14.84
C GLN A 330 7.73 11.73 13.67
N GLY A 331 7.23 11.42 12.48
CA GLY A 331 8.07 11.22 11.29
C GLY A 331 8.92 9.94 11.30
N GLY A 332 8.79 9.09 12.33
CA GLY A 332 9.41 7.77 12.40
C GLY A 332 10.94 7.78 12.34
N LEU A 333 11.50 6.71 11.79
CA LEU A 333 12.94 6.51 11.65
C LEU A 333 13.59 7.53 10.70
N ASP A 334 12.87 8.00 9.68
CA ASP A 334 13.37 9.03 8.77
C ASP A 334 13.64 10.35 9.53
N ALA A 335 12.68 10.81 10.34
CA ALA A 335 12.87 12.00 11.15
C ALA A 335 13.92 11.80 12.26
N TRP A 336 13.98 10.61 12.86
CA TRP A 336 15.06 10.22 13.78
C TRP A 336 16.46 10.38 13.15
N LYS A 337 16.64 9.88 11.92
CA LYS A 337 17.90 10.02 11.17
C LYS A 337 18.25 11.49 10.91
N LYS A 338 17.27 12.29 10.47
CA LYS A 338 17.44 13.73 10.23
C LYS A 338 17.82 14.50 11.49
N ALA A 339 17.36 14.03 12.67
CA ALA A 339 17.72 14.58 13.97
C ALA A 339 19.08 14.07 14.52
N GLY A 340 19.82 13.25 13.75
CA GLY A 340 21.12 12.73 14.16
C GLY A 340 21.06 11.56 15.14
N GLY A 341 19.93 10.86 15.23
CA GLY A 341 19.77 9.74 16.14
C GLY A 341 20.59 8.50 15.75
N PRO A 342 21.12 7.75 16.73
CA PRO A 342 21.95 6.57 16.48
C PRO A 342 21.14 5.42 15.91
N LEU A 343 21.80 4.56 15.14
CA LEU A 343 21.27 3.31 14.61
C LEU A 343 22.27 2.18 14.80
N VAL A 344 21.76 0.96 14.94
CA VAL A 344 22.54 -0.28 14.87
C VAL A 344 22.01 -1.13 13.71
N GLY A 345 22.90 -1.85 13.05
CA GLY A 345 22.62 -2.71 11.90
C GLY A 345 23.20 -4.08 12.12
#